data_AF-A0ABD3M9P2-F1
#
_entry.id   AF-A0ABD3M9P2-F1
#
_cell.length_a   1.000
_cell.length_b   1.000
_cell.length_c   1.000
_cell.angle_alpha   90.00
_cell.angle_beta   90.00
_cell.angle_gamma   90.00
#
_symmetry.space_group_name_H-M   'P 1'
#
loop_
_entity.id
_entity.type
_entity.pdbx_description
1 polymer ?
#
loop_
_entity_poly.entity_id
_entity_poly.type
_entity_poly.pdbx_seq_one_letter_code
_entity_poly.pdbx_strand_id
1 'polypeptide(L)'
;MNFSSGQSPTPIEFFSKLTTMAVVWICILSIVDRFSRAIASIFWCRPIPIEKACIPSQLPHPNPPGSAIPFDIPLLQATDAQVQAFMEFRGISGRNQRSDKSTLQQVASSSAEYKGWLYQVRTMNWIDDHFRLRKPKLNYPYVGAHWNGWSSFYLETAPHIREMFHSSITVIFEHSINGLLLPILYLCTHNDLFFNLAMYGEVAYMIYTTTLIGVSYITKRDVTIEQMHEAVWPILLIHHIASMIICVGIILIGDNVPKDLICIALLSLLGLTSTLHYVGQILDFSPYSQSNAPYTRLCNHILCLSLQIFFRGIYWIRIVYLSLMHCLETHGTGTATVLAIVLLMFSLFNVDFVKFHVKATEGCWMKIRQDELRKYGKL
;
A
#
# COMPACT_ATOMS: atom_id res chain seq x y z
N MET A 1 0.53 -15.43 30.07
CA MET A 1 1.67 -14.48 29.99
C MET A 1 1.17 -13.11 30.42
N ASN A 2 1.83 -12.43 31.37
CA ASN A 2 1.34 -11.14 31.89
C ASN A 2 1.97 -9.97 31.11
N PHE A 3 1.16 -9.24 30.34
CA PHE A 3 1.55 -8.02 29.63
C PHE A 3 1.26 -6.74 30.43
N SER A 4 0.78 -6.84 31.66
CA SER A 4 0.34 -5.69 32.47
C SER A 4 1.47 -5.05 33.28
N SER A 5 2.68 -5.63 33.30
CA SER A 5 3.82 -5.03 33.99
C SER A 5 4.43 -3.91 33.15
N GLY A 6 4.57 -2.72 33.72
CA GLY A 6 5.28 -1.60 33.12
C GLY A 6 6.81 -1.62 33.34
N GLN A 7 7.30 -2.51 34.21
CA GLN A 7 8.73 -2.62 34.49
C GLN A 7 9.51 -3.21 33.31
N SER A 8 10.81 -2.87 33.24
CA SER A 8 11.72 -3.46 32.27
C SER A 8 11.71 -5.00 32.39
N PRO A 9 11.49 -5.73 31.30
CA PRO A 9 11.39 -7.18 31.33
C PRO A 9 12.76 -7.83 31.52
N THR A 10 12.80 -8.99 32.17
CA THR A 10 13.97 -9.87 32.08
C THR A 10 14.15 -10.36 30.63
N PRO A 11 15.35 -10.77 30.20
CA PRO A 11 15.56 -11.29 28.84
C PRO A 11 14.61 -12.43 28.48
N ILE A 12 14.36 -13.36 29.42
CA ILE A 12 13.45 -14.49 29.21
C ILE A 12 12.02 -14.01 28.96
N GLU A 13 11.52 -13.07 29.77
CA GLU A 13 10.19 -12.51 29.60
C GLU A 13 10.06 -11.74 28.28
N PHE A 14 11.08 -10.97 27.92
CA PHE A 14 11.13 -10.22 26.67
C PHE A 14 10.97 -11.15 25.47
N PHE A 15 11.81 -12.18 25.35
CA PHE A 15 11.76 -13.12 24.23
C PHE A 15 10.48 -13.96 24.23
N SER A 16 9.96 -14.34 25.41
CA SER A 16 8.74 -15.11 25.54
C SER A 16 7.51 -14.33 25.05
N LYS A 17 7.38 -13.06 25.48
CA LYS A 17 6.32 -12.14 25.04
C LYS A 17 6.42 -11.85 23.54
N LEU A 18 7.63 -11.60 23.05
CA LEU A 18 7.88 -11.32 21.63
C LEU A 18 7.52 -12.52 20.73
N THR A 19 7.96 -13.73 21.10
CA THR A 19 7.64 -14.96 20.36
C THR A 19 6.13 -15.19 20.32
N THR A 20 5.44 -14.95 21.45
CA THR A 20 3.98 -15.05 21.52
C THR A 20 3.31 -14.06 20.56
N MET A 21 3.74 -12.79 20.57
CA MET A 21 3.19 -11.78 19.66
C MET A 21 3.50 -12.06 18.20
N ALA A 22 4.67 -12.63 17.87
CA ALA A 22 5.00 -13.05 16.52
C ALA A 22 4.05 -14.14 16.01
N VAL A 23 3.78 -15.16 16.83
CA VAL A 23 2.80 -16.21 16.48
C VAL A 23 1.41 -15.62 16.29
N VAL A 24 0.96 -14.76 17.22
CA VAL A 24 -0.34 -14.10 17.13
C VAL A 24 -0.46 -13.29 15.83
N TRP A 25 0.54 -12.49 15.49
CA TRP A 25 0.52 -11.70 14.26
C TRP A 25 0.53 -12.58 13.01
N ILE A 26 1.35 -13.63 12.94
CA ILE A 26 1.34 -14.56 11.80
C ILE A 26 -0.07 -15.14 11.61
N CYS A 27 -0.73 -15.55 12.69
CA CYS A 27 -2.10 -16.07 12.63
C CYS A 27 -3.10 -15.00 12.16
N ILE A 28 -3.08 -13.81 12.77
CA ILE A 28 -4.00 -12.72 12.43
C ILE A 28 -3.85 -12.31 10.96
N LEU A 29 -2.63 -12.05 10.50
CA LEU A 29 -2.38 -11.60 9.14
C LEU A 29 -2.78 -12.68 8.13
N SER A 30 -2.52 -13.95 8.43
CA SER A 30 -2.96 -15.07 7.60
C SER A 30 -4.49 -15.17 7.49
N ILE A 31 -5.20 -14.90 8.60
CA ILE A 31 -6.67 -14.90 8.61
C ILE A 31 -7.21 -13.72 7.80
N VAL A 32 -6.67 -12.52 8.01
CA VAL A 32 -7.09 -11.30 7.30
C VAL A 32 -6.86 -11.42 5.80
N ASP A 33 -5.67 -11.89 5.38
CA ASP A 33 -5.36 -12.12 3.96
C ASP A 33 -6.35 -13.11 3.33
N ARG A 34 -6.53 -14.29 3.94
CA ARG A 34 -7.48 -15.31 3.44
C ARG A 34 -8.91 -14.81 3.37
N PHE A 35 -9.36 -14.09 4.40
CA PHE A 35 -10.69 -13.52 4.44
C PHE A 35 -10.89 -12.47 3.35
N SER A 36 -9.90 -11.60 3.13
CA SER A 36 -9.95 -10.59 2.08
C SER A 36 -10.03 -11.21 0.68
N ARG A 37 -9.29 -12.30 0.43
CA ARG A 37 -9.36 -13.07 -0.83
C ARG A 37 -10.71 -13.76 -1.01
N ALA A 38 -11.28 -14.31 0.06
CA ALA A 38 -12.61 -14.91 0.03
C ALA A 38 -13.70 -13.87 -0.30
N ILE A 39 -13.63 -12.67 0.27
CA ILE A 39 -14.53 -11.56 -0.10
C ILE A 39 -14.35 -11.21 -1.58
N ALA A 40 -13.10 -11.05 -2.03
CA ALA A 40 -12.83 -10.70 -3.42
C ALA A 40 -13.38 -11.76 -4.40
N SER A 41 -13.24 -13.05 -4.07
CA SER A 41 -13.74 -14.14 -4.93
C SER A 41 -15.27 -14.19 -5.00
N ILE A 42 -15.97 -13.80 -3.94
CA ILE A 42 -17.43 -13.78 -3.90
C ILE A 42 -17.99 -12.55 -4.63
N PHE A 43 -17.42 -11.37 -4.39
CA PHE A 43 -18.01 -10.10 -4.81
C PHE A 43 -17.41 -9.50 -6.07
N TRP A 44 -16.15 -9.83 -6.40
CA TRP A 44 -15.36 -9.12 -7.43
C TRP A 44 -14.82 -10.02 -8.55
N CYS A 45 -15.28 -11.28 -8.61
CA CYS A 45 -14.92 -12.27 -9.64
C CYS A 45 -16.03 -12.57 -10.65
N ARG A 46 -17.00 -11.66 -10.85
CA ARG A 46 -18.04 -11.86 -11.87
C ARG A 46 -17.45 -11.75 -13.27
N PRO A 47 -17.82 -12.62 -14.23
CA PRO A 47 -17.38 -12.52 -15.61
C PRO A 47 -17.66 -11.14 -16.20
N ILE A 48 -16.78 -10.70 -17.09
CA ILE A 48 -16.90 -9.42 -17.76
C ILE A 48 -18.09 -9.48 -18.73
N PRO A 49 -19.05 -8.56 -18.64
CA PRO A 49 -20.16 -8.51 -19.59
C PRO A 49 -19.63 -8.21 -21.00
N ILE A 50 -20.04 -9.02 -21.98
CA ILE A 50 -19.60 -8.91 -23.38
C ILE A 50 -19.91 -7.51 -23.93
N GLU A 51 -21.05 -6.95 -23.56
CA GLU A 51 -21.51 -5.62 -23.97
C GLU A 51 -20.66 -4.46 -23.43
N LYS A 52 -19.84 -4.69 -22.40
CA LYS A 52 -18.92 -3.69 -21.85
C LYS A 52 -17.47 -3.91 -22.28
N ALA A 53 -17.17 -5.05 -22.92
CA ALA A 53 -15.82 -5.37 -23.37
C ALA A 53 -15.44 -4.57 -24.63
N CYS A 54 -14.18 -4.14 -24.68
CA CYS A 54 -13.57 -3.55 -25.87
C CYS A 54 -12.26 -4.28 -26.16
N ILE A 55 -11.79 -4.29 -27.41
CA ILE A 55 -10.45 -4.73 -27.83
C ILE A 55 -9.67 -3.54 -28.40
N PRO A 56 -8.33 -3.54 -28.40
CA PRO A 56 -7.55 -2.43 -28.95
C PRO A 56 -7.49 -2.50 -30.48
N SER A 57 -7.49 -1.35 -31.15
CA SER A 57 -7.27 -1.24 -32.60
C SER A 57 -5.84 -1.50 -33.03
N GLN A 58 -4.87 -1.34 -32.12
CA GLN A 58 -3.46 -1.59 -32.35
C GLN A 58 -2.94 -2.73 -31.47
N LEU A 59 -2.23 -3.68 -32.10
CA LEU A 59 -1.61 -4.83 -31.44
C LEU A 59 -0.11 -4.86 -31.77
N PRO A 60 0.80 -4.85 -30.77
CA PRO A 60 0.53 -4.66 -29.34
C PRO A 60 0.02 -3.25 -29.03
N HIS A 61 -0.78 -3.12 -27.97
CA HIS A 61 -1.37 -1.84 -27.57
C HIS A 61 -0.27 -0.86 -27.09
N PRO A 62 -0.26 0.40 -27.56
CA PRO A 62 0.68 1.40 -27.07
C PRO A 62 0.42 1.67 -25.57
N ASN A 63 1.39 1.35 -24.72
CA ASN A 63 1.30 1.46 -23.26
C ASN A 63 2.11 2.64 -22.69
N PRO A 64 1.81 3.90 -23.06
CA PRO A 64 2.66 5.04 -22.71
C PRO A 64 2.72 5.30 -21.19
N PRO A 65 3.77 6.00 -20.71
CA PRO A 65 3.87 6.44 -19.31
C PRO A 65 2.71 7.35 -18.91
N GLY A 66 2.26 7.25 -17.65
CA GLY A 66 1.13 8.01 -17.13
C GLY A 66 -0.22 7.33 -17.37
N SER A 67 -1.05 7.90 -18.25
CA SER A 67 -2.41 7.40 -18.52
C SER A 67 -2.47 6.39 -19.65
N ALA A 68 -3.24 5.31 -19.45
CA ALA A 68 -3.46 4.31 -20.50
C ALA A 68 -4.30 4.90 -21.63
N ILE A 69 -3.91 4.60 -22.86
CA ILE A 69 -4.81 4.73 -24.00
C ILE A 69 -5.94 3.71 -23.81
N PRO A 70 -7.21 4.12 -23.89
CA PRO A 70 -8.33 3.19 -23.78
C PRO A 70 -8.34 2.19 -24.95
N PHE A 71 -8.92 1.01 -24.74
CA PHE A 71 -9.29 0.14 -25.84
C PHE A 71 -10.53 0.73 -26.53
N ASP A 72 -10.50 0.77 -27.85
CA ASP A 72 -11.32 1.66 -28.67
C ASP A 72 -12.32 0.94 -29.56
N ILE A 73 -12.24 -0.38 -29.69
CA ILE A 73 -13.20 -1.17 -30.48
C ILE A 73 -14.13 -1.92 -29.52
N PRO A 74 -15.42 -1.53 -29.38
CA PRO A 74 -16.39 -2.32 -28.63
C PRO A 74 -16.50 -3.73 -29.20
N LEU A 75 -16.46 -4.76 -28.36
CA LEU A 75 -16.39 -6.15 -28.80
C LEU A 75 -17.60 -6.55 -29.66
N LEU A 76 -18.79 -6.07 -29.31
CA LEU A 76 -20.01 -6.31 -30.09
C LEU A 76 -19.99 -5.61 -31.46
N GLN A 77 -19.13 -4.62 -31.67
CA GLN A 77 -18.99 -3.86 -32.93
C GLN A 77 -17.75 -4.27 -33.74
N ALA A 78 -16.84 -5.05 -33.16
CA ALA A 78 -15.64 -5.53 -33.82
C ALA A 78 -15.99 -6.43 -35.02
N THR A 79 -15.20 -6.30 -36.10
CA THR A 79 -15.26 -7.20 -37.26
C THR A 79 -14.67 -8.57 -36.92
N ASP A 80 -15.02 -9.61 -37.67
CA ASP A 80 -14.50 -10.96 -37.45
C ASP A 80 -12.97 -11.01 -37.60
N ALA A 81 -12.42 -10.21 -38.52
CA ALA A 81 -10.98 -10.06 -38.69
C ALA A 81 -10.30 -9.44 -37.47
N GLN A 82 -10.90 -8.41 -36.86
CA GLN A 82 -10.37 -7.78 -35.65
C GLN A 82 -10.41 -8.72 -34.44
N VAL A 83 -11.51 -9.47 -34.27
CA VAL A 83 -11.64 -10.47 -33.20
C VAL A 83 -10.61 -11.59 -33.39
N GLN A 84 -10.48 -12.10 -34.61
CA GLN A 84 -9.51 -13.15 -34.93
C GLN A 84 -8.06 -12.67 -34.71
N ALA A 85 -7.71 -11.47 -35.15
CA ALA A 85 -6.38 -10.89 -34.91
C ALA A 85 -6.06 -10.73 -33.42
N PHE A 86 -7.04 -10.32 -32.62
CA PHE A 86 -6.89 -10.23 -31.17
C PHE A 86 -6.72 -11.62 -30.53
N MET A 87 -7.52 -12.60 -30.95
CA MET A 87 -7.41 -13.99 -30.50
C MET A 87 -6.03 -14.56 -30.80
N GLU A 88 -5.51 -14.37 -32.02
CA GLU A 88 -4.17 -14.80 -32.43
C GLU A 88 -3.08 -14.14 -31.59
N PHE A 89 -3.16 -12.82 -31.40
CA PHE A 89 -2.23 -12.07 -30.54
C PHE A 89 -2.22 -12.60 -29.09
N ARG A 90 -3.39 -12.97 -28.56
CA ARG A 90 -3.54 -13.53 -27.21
C ARG A 90 -3.27 -15.03 -27.13
N GLY A 91 -3.00 -15.71 -28.25
CA GLY A 91 -2.80 -17.16 -28.30
C GLY A 91 -4.05 -17.97 -27.99
N ILE A 92 -5.24 -17.44 -28.29
CA ILE A 92 -6.51 -18.12 -28.09
C ILE A 92 -6.77 -19.05 -29.29
N SER A 93 -6.69 -20.36 -29.05
CA SER A 93 -6.94 -21.39 -30.07
C SER A 93 -8.43 -21.55 -30.36
N GLY A 94 -8.82 -21.41 -31.63
CA GLY A 94 -10.19 -21.65 -32.10
C GLY A 94 -10.46 -20.96 -33.44
N ARG A 95 -11.42 -21.46 -34.23
CA ARG A 95 -11.95 -20.69 -35.37
C ARG A 95 -12.94 -19.68 -34.83
N ASN A 96 -12.77 -18.39 -35.14
CA ASN A 96 -13.76 -17.38 -34.79
C ASN A 96 -15.14 -17.75 -35.36
N GLN A 97 -16.09 -18.04 -34.48
CA GLN A 97 -17.51 -18.04 -34.77
C GLN A 97 -18.13 -16.95 -33.90
N ARG A 98 -18.20 -15.71 -34.40
CA ARG A 98 -18.73 -14.56 -33.63
C ARG A 98 -20.16 -14.78 -33.13
N SER A 99 -20.94 -15.65 -33.79
CA SER A 99 -22.27 -16.08 -33.35
C SER A 99 -22.24 -16.93 -32.06
N ASP A 100 -21.09 -17.48 -31.70
CA ASP A 100 -20.91 -18.22 -30.46
C ASP A 100 -20.60 -17.27 -29.30
N LYS A 101 -21.55 -17.22 -28.37
CA LYS A 101 -21.45 -16.47 -27.12
C LYS A 101 -20.24 -16.90 -26.29
N SER A 102 -19.82 -18.17 -26.36
CA SER A 102 -18.69 -18.67 -25.59
C SER A 102 -17.37 -18.08 -26.08
N THR A 103 -17.18 -18.02 -27.40
CA THR A 103 -16.04 -17.35 -28.05
C THR A 103 -15.96 -15.87 -27.66
N LEU A 104 -17.08 -15.15 -27.74
CA LEU A 104 -17.12 -13.73 -27.33
C LEU A 104 -16.82 -13.53 -25.85
N GLN A 105 -17.29 -14.42 -24.98
CA GLN A 105 -16.98 -14.36 -23.55
C GLN A 105 -15.49 -14.58 -23.28
N GLN A 106 -14.85 -15.50 -24.02
CA GLN A 106 -13.41 -15.75 -23.90
C GLN A 106 -12.59 -14.53 -24.35
N VAL A 107 -13.00 -13.88 -25.44
CA VAL A 107 -12.36 -12.64 -25.93
C VAL A 107 -12.55 -11.49 -24.93
N ALA A 108 -13.74 -11.34 -24.36
CA ALA A 108 -14.02 -10.35 -23.32
C ALA A 108 -13.09 -10.51 -22.10
N SER A 109 -12.96 -11.75 -21.59
CA SER A 109 -12.07 -12.07 -20.48
C SER A 109 -10.59 -11.81 -20.83
N SER A 110 -10.13 -12.24 -22.00
CA SER A 110 -8.73 -12.06 -22.40
C SER A 110 -8.36 -10.60 -22.64
N SER A 111 -9.31 -9.78 -23.13
CA SER A 111 -9.14 -8.33 -23.24
C SER A 111 -8.89 -7.68 -21.88
N ALA A 112 -9.70 -8.02 -20.89
CA ALA A 112 -9.52 -7.52 -19.53
C ALA A 112 -8.20 -7.94 -18.91
N GLU A 113 -7.82 -9.21 -19.03
CA GLU A 113 -6.52 -9.70 -18.56
C GLU A 113 -5.37 -8.91 -19.19
N TYR A 114 -5.47 -8.63 -20.50
CA TYR A 114 -4.46 -7.84 -21.19
C TYR A 114 -4.40 -6.39 -20.67
N LYS A 115 -5.53 -5.74 -20.40
CA LYS A 115 -5.58 -4.42 -19.76
C LYS A 115 -4.93 -4.42 -18.38
N GLY A 116 -5.27 -5.41 -17.55
CA GLY A 116 -4.69 -5.59 -16.21
C GLY A 116 -3.19 -5.73 -16.25
N TRP A 117 -2.69 -6.55 -17.18
CA TRP A 117 -1.25 -6.76 -17.37
C TRP A 117 -0.55 -5.46 -17.79
N LEU A 118 -1.10 -4.72 -18.74
CA LEU A 118 -0.54 -3.42 -19.18
C LEU A 118 -0.45 -2.43 -18.02
N TYR A 119 -1.48 -2.39 -17.16
CA TYR A 119 -1.48 -1.56 -15.98
C TYR A 119 -0.41 -1.98 -14.97
N GLN A 120 -0.30 -3.27 -14.65
CA GLN A 120 0.75 -3.78 -13.75
C GLN A 120 2.15 -3.41 -14.26
N VAL A 121 2.45 -3.67 -15.53
CA VAL A 121 3.75 -3.32 -16.13
C VAL A 121 4.04 -1.83 -15.97
N ARG A 122 3.05 -0.96 -16.23
CA ARG A 122 3.24 0.48 -16.07
C ARG A 122 3.49 0.88 -14.62
N THR A 123 2.69 0.36 -13.68
CA THR A 123 2.83 0.68 -12.26
C THR A 123 4.20 0.24 -11.74
N MET A 124 4.64 -0.97 -12.08
CA MET A 124 5.96 -1.48 -11.68
C MET A 124 7.10 -0.63 -12.27
N ASN A 125 7.04 -0.29 -13.56
CA ASN A 125 8.03 0.59 -14.18
C ASN A 125 8.05 1.98 -13.53
N TRP A 126 6.90 2.53 -13.15
CA TRP A 126 6.83 3.81 -12.46
C TRP A 126 7.46 3.75 -11.06
N ILE A 127 7.19 2.68 -10.29
CA ILE A 127 7.78 2.48 -8.96
C ILE A 127 9.31 2.38 -9.09
N ASP A 128 9.79 1.61 -10.06
CA ASP A 128 11.22 1.50 -10.34
C ASP A 128 11.85 2.85 -10.72
N ASP A 129 11.22 3.57 -11.65
CA ASP A 129 11.65 4.90 -12.10
C ASP A 129 11.67 5.92 -10.95
N HIS A 130 10.72 5.82 -10.02
CA HIS A 130 10.59 6.74 -8.89
C HIS A 130 11.60 6.45 -7.78
N PHE A 131 11.64 5.20 -7.30
CA PHE A 131 12.41 4.84 -6.11
C PHE A 131 13.86 4.48 -6.42
N ARG A 132 14.11 3.70 -7.49
CA ARG A 132 15.46 3.28 -7.86
C ARG A 132 16.16 4.33 -8.72
N LEU A 133 15.51 4.79 -9.80
CA LEU A 133 16.14 5.71 -10.76
C LEU A 133 15.95 7.20 -10.40
N ARG A 134 15.05 7.51 -9.45
CA ARG A 134 14.75 8.89 -8.99
C ARG A 134 14.49 9.87 -10.13
N LYS A 135 13.85 9.40 -11.21
CA LYS A 135 13.62 10.23 -12.41
C LYS A 135 12.76 11.46 -12.07
N PRO A 136 13.14 12.66 -12.55
CA PRO A 136 12.31 13.84 -12.39
C PRO A 136 11.10 13.77 -13.33
N LYS A 137 10.02 14.49 -12.99
CA LYS A 137 8.83 14.68 -13.85
C LYS A 137 8.15 13.39 -14.33
N LEU A 138 8.03 12.39 -13.45
CA LEU A 138 7.29 11.17 -13.74
C LEU A 138 5.78 11.41 -13.71
N ASN A 139 5.09 10.98 -14.77
CA ASN A 139 3.63 10.94 -14.78
C ASN A 139 3.13 9.79 -13.92
N TYR A 140 2.31 10.09 -12.91
CA TYR A 140 1.69 9.08 -12.05
C TYR A 140 0.87 8.07 -12.89
N PRO A 141 0.95 6.76 -12.63
CA PRO A 141 0.25 5.75 -13.43
C PRO A 141 -1.26 5.81 -13.19
N TYR A 142 -2.04 5.91 -14.28
CA TYR A 142 -3.51 5.82 -14.23
C TYR A 142 -4.01 4.57 -14.94
N VAL A 143 -5.02 3.93 -14.36
CA VAL A 143 -5.78 2.87 -15.03
C VAL A 143 -6.56 3.45 -16.21
N GLY A 144 -6.71 2.66 -17.29
CA GLY A 144 -7.50 3.06 -18.46
C GLY A 144 -8.98 3.23 -18.14
N ALA A 145 -9.68 4.08 -18.90
CA ALA A 145 -11.05 4.55 -18.63
C ALA A 145 -12.18 3.49 -18.67
N HIS A 146 -11.86 2.20 -18.85
CA HIS A 146 -12.84 1.15 -19.16
C HIS A 146 -12.60 -0.15 -18.37
N TRP A 147 -12.38 -0.02 -17.06
CA TRP A 147 -12.47 -1.16 -16.14
C TRP A 147 -13.96 -1.37 -15.78
N ASN A 148 -14.46 -2.60 -15.79
CA ASN A 148 -15.91 -2.88 -15.69
C ASN A 148 -16.48 -2.76 -14.26
N GLY A 149 -15.82 -1.98 -13.41
CA GLY A 149 -16.21 -1.72 -12.02
C GLY A 149 -15.80 -2.83 -11.06
N TRP A 150 -16.38 -2.80 -9.86
CA TRP A 150 -16.02 -3.71 -8.77
C TRP A 150 -16.39 -5.17 -9.02
N SER A 151 -17.45 -5.45 -9.75
CA SER A 151 -17.94 -6.82 -9.93
C SER A 151 -16.95 -7.74 -10.65
N SER A 152 -16.11 -7.19 -11.52
CA SER A 152 -15.15 -7.93 -12.35
C SER A 152 -13.69 -7.54 -12.06
N PHE A 153 -13.48 -6.63 -11.11
CA PHE A 153 -12.18 -6.08 -10.72
C PHE A 153 -11.10 -7.15 -10.57
N TYR A 154 -11.42 -8.24 -9.88
CA TYR A 154 -10.45 -9.27 -9.56
C TYR A 154 -10.03 -10.10 -10.78
N LEU A 155 -10.89 -10.20 -11.82
CA LEU A 155 -10.54 -10.84 -13.08
C LEU A 155 -9.77 -9.89 -14.01
N GLU A 156 -10.05 -8.60 -13.93
CA GLU A 156 -9.42 -7.56 -14.76
C GLU A 156 -8.03 -7.17 -14.28
N THR A 157 -7.71 -7.44 -13.02
CA THR A 157 -6.46 -6.99 -12.39
C THR A 157 -5.40 -8.08 -12.49
N ALA A 158 -4.20 -7.70 -12.91
CA ALA A 158 -3.10 -8.65 -12.98
C ALA A 158 -2.69 -9.16 -11.59
N PRO A 159 -2.08 -10.36 -11.50
CA PRO A 159 -1.86 -11.05 -10.23
C PRO A 159 -1.14 -10.19 -9.18
N HIS A 160 -0.05 -9.49 -9.53
CA HIS A 160 0.74 -8.76 -8.55
C HIS A 160 -0.01 -7.55 -7.97
N ILE A 161 -0.80 -6.84 -8.78
CA ILE A 161 -1.63 -5.73 -8.27
C ILE A 161 -2.73 -6.25 -7.32
N ARG A 162 -3.28 -7.45 -7.57
CA ARG A 162 -4.21 -8.10 -6.63
C ARG A 162 -3.53 -8.44 -5.31
N GLU A 163 -2.32 -8.97 -5.38
CA GLU A 163 -1.51 -9.22 -4.18
C GLU A 163 -1.29 -7.92 -3.40
N MET A 164 -0.81 -6.85 -4.04
CA MET A 164 -0.65 -5.53 -3.40
C MET A 164 -1.95 -4.98 -2.79
N PHE A 165 -3.10 -5.22 -3.41
CA PHE A 165 -4.39 -4.84 -2.87
C PHE A 165 -4.71 -5.57 -1.55
N HIS A 166 -4.52 -6.90 -1.52
CA HIS A 166 -4.73 -7.71 -0.31
C HIS A 166 -3.71 -7.40 0.78
N SER A 167 -2.47 -7.19 0.38
CA SER A 167 -1.40 -6.70 1.23
C SER A 167 -1.78 -5.39 1.91
N SER A 168 -2.31 -4.41 1.17
CA SER A 168 -2.75 -3.13 1.72
C SER A 168 -3.83 -3.30 2.80
N ILE A 169 -4.79 -4.20 2.60
CA ILE A 169 -5.82 -4.52 3.62
C ILE A 169 -5.18 -5.10 4.88
N THR A 170 -4.26 -6.03 4.70
CA THR A 170 -3.55 -6.72 5.79
C THR A 170 -2.74 -5.73 6.63
N VAL A 171 -2.03 -4.81 5.98
CA VAL A 171 -1.24 -3.78 6.65
C VAL A 171 -2.14 -2.73 7.34
N ILE A 172 -3.24 -2.31 6.71
CA ILE A 172 -4.24 -1.44 7.36
C ILE A 172 -4.74 -2.04 8.66
N PHE A 173 -5.01 -3.35 8.67
CA PHE A 173 -5.50 -4.03 9.86
C PHE A 173 -4.47 -4.00 11.00
N GLU A 174 -3.21 -4.28 10.68
CA GLU A 174 -2.10 -4.22 11.63
C GLU A 174 -1.92 -2.80 12.20
N HIS A 175 -1.84 -1.81 11.32
CA HIS A 175 -1.69 -0.40 11.68
C HIS A 175 -2.88 0.13 12.49
N SER A 176 -4.09 -0.36 12.21
CA SER A 176 -5.29 0.01 12.97
C SER A 176 -5.29 -0.57 14.38
N ILE A 177 -4.64 -1.72 14.60
CA ILE A 177 -4.53 -2.31 15.94
C ILE A 177 -3.39 -1.64 16.72
N ASN A 178 -2.16 -1.71 16.21
CA ASN A 178 -0.98 -1.24 16.93
C ASN A 178 -0.84 0.28 16.93
N GLY A 179 -1.29 0.93 15.86
CA GLY A 179 -1.17 2.37 15.68
C GLY A 179 -2.39 3.17 16.12
N LEU A 180 -3.58 2.57 16.20
CA LEU A 180 -4.82 3.30 16.49
C LEU A 180 -5.55 2.76 17.74
N LEU A 181 -6.03 1.52 17.69
CA LEU A 181 -6.87 0.94 18.73
C LEU A 181 -6.15 0.83 20.08
N LEU A 182 -4.99 0.16 20.11
CA LEU A 182 -4.26 -0.07 21.36
C LEU A 182 -3.74 1.24 21.99
N PRO A 183 -3.17 2.20 21.23
CA PRO A 183 -2.80 3.50 21.78
C PRO A 183 -3.99 4.31 22.32
N ILE A 184 -5.15 4.31 21.65
CA ILE A 184 -6.36 4.99 22.17
C ILE A 184 -6.81 4.34 23.47
N LEU A 185 -6.87 3.01 23.52
CA LEU A 185 -7.25 2.29 24.73
C LEU A 185 -6.30 2.63 25.88
N TYR A 186 -4.98 2.70 25.64
CA TYR A 186 -4.04 3.17 26.63
C TYR A 186 -4.33 4.61 27.08
N LEU A 187 -4.46 5.57 26.16
CA LEU A 187 -4.70 6.97 26.52
C LEU A 187 -6.03 7.19 27.28
N CYS A 188 -7.02 6.32 27.05
CA CYS A 188 -8.30 6.40 27.75
C CYS A 188 -8.28 5.73 29.13
N THR A 189 -7.49 4.68 29.33
CA THR A 189 -7.55 3.87 30.57
C THR A 189 -6.26 3.90 31.40
N HIS A 190 -5.17 4.42 30.84
CA HIS A 190 -3.80 4.30 31.35
C HIS A 190 -3.41 2.87 31.78
N ASN A 191 -3.94 1.87 31.07
CA ASN A 191 -3.65 0.47 31.37
C ASN A 191 -2.47 -0.01 30.53
N ASP A 192 -1.35 -0.26 31.19
CA ASP A 192 -0.08 -0.70 30.59
C ASP A 192 -0.20 -1.96 29.72
N LEU A 193 -1.23 -2.79 29.93
CA LEU A 193 -1.54 -3.90 29.03
C LEU A 193 -1.65 -3.44 27.57
N PHE A 194 -2.41 -2.38 27.30
CA PHE A 194 -2.64 -1.92 25.92
C PHE A 194 -1.37 -1.31 25.31
N PHE A 195 -0.61 -0.56 26.09
CA PHE A 195 0.68 -0.01 25.68
C PHE A 195 1.66 -1.13 25.31
N ASN A 196 1.81 -2.11 26.19
CA ASN A 196 2.72 -3.23 25.99
C ASN A 196 2.29 -4.11 24.81
N LEU A 197 0.99 -4.36 24.64
CA LEU A 197 0.51 -5.08 23.46
C LEU A 197 0.85 -4.34 22.16
N ALA A 198 0.72 -3.00 22.12
CA ALA A 198 1.10 -2.21 20.96
C ALA A 198 2.61 -2.31 20.67
N MET A 199 3.45 -2.16 21.70
CA MET A 199 4.91 -2.23 21.56
C MET A 199 5.42 -3.60 21.14
N TYR A 200 5.02 -4.67 21.85
CA TYR A 200 5.43 -6.02 21.46
C TYR A 200 4.82 -6.44 20.13
N GLY A 201 3.61 -5.97 19.82
CA GLY A 201 2.96 -6.18 18.53
C GLY A 201 3.76 -5.57 17.39
N GLU A 202 4.14 -4.31 17.51
CA GLU A 202 4.95 -3.59 16.52
C GLU A 202 6.31 -4.26 16.32
N VAL A 203 7.03 -4.59 17.40
CA VAL A 203 8.34 -5.26 17.29
C VAL A 203 8.19 -6.62 16.59
N ALA A 204 7.19 -7.42 16.97
CA ALA A 204 6.94 -8.71 16.35
C ALA A 204 6.64 -8.59 14.85
N TYR A 205 5.81 -7.62 14.47
CA TYR A 205 5.49 -7.33 13.08
C TYR A 205 6.73 -6.87 12.30
N MET A 206 7.53 -5.94 12.84
CA MET A 206 8.75 -5.43 12.20
C MET A 206 9.82 -6.52 12.00
N ILE A 207 9.96 -7.46 12.93
CA ILE A 207 10.84 -8.63 12.78
C ILE A 207 10.35 -9.50 11.63
N TYR A 208 9.05 -9.76 11.57
CA TYR A 208 8.45 -10.58 10.52
C TYR A 208 8.63 -9.93 9.13
N THR A 209 8.30 -8.65 8.97
CA THR A 209 8.46 -7.93 7.70
C THR A 209 9.91 -7.86 7.25
N THR A 210 10.83 -7.52 8.18
CA THR A 210 12.27 -7.45 7.92
C THR A 210 12.83 -8.81 7.47
N THR A 211 12.37 -9.90 8.10
CA THR A 211 12.75 -11.27 7.73
C THR A 211 12.29 -11.59 6.30
N LEU A 212 11.05 -11.25 5.97
CA LEU A 212 10.51 -11.49 4.62
C LEU A 212 11.23 -10.66 3.54
N ILE A 213 11.61 -9.41 3.83
CA ILE A 213 12.45 -8.62 2.93
C ILE A 213 13.81 -9.32 2.71
N GLY A 214 14.44 -9.80 3.78
CA GLY A 214 15.70 -10.56 3.70
C GLY A 214 15.57 -11.84 2.84
N VAL A 215 14.51 -12.63 3.06
CA VAL A 215 14.21 -13.82 2.24
C VAL A 215 13.97 -13.44 0.78
N SER A 216 13.32 -12.30 0.53
CA SER A 216 13.06 -11.81 -0.84
C SER A 216 14.37 -11.48 -1.57
N TYR A 217 15.33 -10.86 -0.88
CA TYR A 217 16.68 -10.61 -1.44
C TYR A 217 17.44 -11.90 -1.78
N ILE A 218 17.33 -12.92 -0.93
CA ILE A 218 18.00 -14.22 -1.11
C ILE A 218 17.38 -15.00 -2.26
N THR A 219 16.04 -15.07 -2.30
CA THR A 219 15.29 -15.90 -3.26
C THR A 219 15.05 -15.20 -4.60
N LYS A 220 15.27 -13.88 -4.68
CA LYS A 220 14.92 -13.03 -5.84
C LYS A 220 13.43 -13.14 -6.21
N ARG A 221 12.59 -13.35 -5.20
CA ARG A 221 11.13 -13.41 -5.31
C ARG A 221 10.53 -12.55 -4.23
N ASP A 222 9.51 -11.77 -4.57
CA ASP A 222 8.81 -10.97 -3.58
C ASP A 222 7.94 -11.86 -2.68
N VAL A 223 8.40 -12.05 -1.45
CA VAL A 223 7.64 -12.73 -0.38
C VAL A 223 7.27 -11.76 0.74
N THR A 224 7.42 -10.44 0.50
CA THR A 224 7.08 -9.42 1.48
C THR A 224 5.57 -9.36 1.70
N ILE A 225 5.13 -8.92 2.88
CA ILE A 225 3.69 -8.75 3.14
C ILE A 225 3.13 -7.69 2.20
N GLU A 226 3.87 -6.63 1.93
CA GLU A 226 3.43 -5.47 1.17
C GLU A 226 3.40 -5.70 -0.34
N GLN A 227 4.07 -6.76 -0.82
CA GLN A 227 4.16 -7.14 -2.22
C GLN A 227 4.68 -5.99 -3.10
N MET A 228 5.66 -5.24 -2.56
CA MET A 228 6.21 -4.05 -3.20
C MET A 228 7.37 -4.40 -4.14
N HIS A 229 7.51 -3.64 -5.22
CA HIS A 229 8.65 -3.73 -6.13
C HIS A 229 9.99 -3.66 -5.39
N GLU A 230 10.99 -4.42 -5.85
CA GLU A 230 12.30 -4.54 -5.19
C GLU A 230 13.03 -3.21 -4.97
N ALA A 231 12.74 -2.21 -5.81
CA ALA A 231 13.23 -0.84 -5.68
C ALA A 231 12.88 -0.17 -4.34
N VAL A 232 11.81 -0.63 -3.66
CA VAL A 232 11.31 -0.07 -2.40
C VAL A 232 11.91 -0.79 -1.18
N TRP A 233 12.38 -2.03 -1.34
CA TRP A 233 12.86 -2.87 -0.24
C TRP A 233 13.97 -2.22 0.61
N PRO A 234 14.99 -1.52 0.07
CA PRO A 234 16.01 -0.90 0.92
C PRO A 234 15.44 0.16 1.87
N ILE A 235 14.47 0.93 1.39
CA ILE A 235 13.84 2.02 2.16
C ILE A 235 12.97 1.43 3.27
N LEU A 236 12.18 0.39 2.94
CA LEU A 236 11.35 -0.32 3.91
C LEU A 236 12.18 -1.02 4.98
N LEU A 237 13.28 -1.68 4.58
CA LEU A 237 14.18 -2.34 5.51
C LEU A 237 14.76 -1.35 6.53
N ILE A 238 15.24 -0.20 6.07
CA ILE A 238 15.77 0.85 6.94
C ILE A 238 14.67 1.37 7.88
N HIS A 239 13.47 1.62 7.35
CA HIS A 239 12.33 2.09 8.13
C HIS A 239 11.92 1.09 9.23
N HIS A 240 11.82 -0.19 8.91
CA HIS A 240 11.42 -1.23 9.87
C HIS A 240 12.50 -1.48 10.92
N ILE A 241 13.78 -1.48 10.55
CA ILE A 241 14.88 -1.58 11.53
C ILE A 241 14.88 -0.37 12.48
N ALA A 242 14.67 0.84 11.95
CA ALA A 242 14.57 2.05 12.76
C ALA A 242 13.38 1.97 13.74
N SER A 243 12.19 1.54 13.27
CA SER A 243 10.99 1.35 14.11
C SER A 243 11.28 0.34 15.22
N MET A 244 11.86 -0.80 14.85
CA MET A 244 12.21 -1.87 15.78
C MET A 244 13.17 -1.39 16.87
N ILE A 245 14.21 -0.62 16.53
CA ILE A 245 15.16 -0.08 17.52
C ILE A 245 14.43 0.82 18.53
N ILE A 246 13.54 1.71 18.07
CA ILE A 246 12.75 2.59 18.94
C ILE A 246 11.85 1.76 19.87
N CYS A 247 11.05 0.85 19.32
CA CYS A 247 10.09 0.08 20.09
C CYS A 247 10.77 -0.88 21.08
N VAL A 248 11.88 -1.52 20.70
CA VAL A 248 12.68 -2.33 21.63
C VAL A 248 13.27 -1.45 22.73
N GLY A 249 13.82 -0.28 22.39
CA GLY A 249 14.33 0.67 23.38
C GLY A 249 13.26 1.08 24.40
N ILE A 250 12.05 1.39 23.92
CA ILE A 250 10.89 1.71 24.77
C ILE A 250 10.56 0.57 25.74
N ILE A 251 10.48 -0.67 25.24
CA ILE A 251 10.20 -1.84 26.08
C ILE A 251 11.27 -2.03 27.15
N LEU A 252 12.55 -1.86 26.79
CA LEU A 252 13.67 -2.06 27.71
C LEU A 252 13.78 -0.96 28.77
N ILE A 253 13.36 0.26 28.46
CA ILE A 253 13.32 1.37 29.43
C ILE A 253 12.18 1.17 30.45
N GLY A 254 11.06 0.57 30.05
CA GLY A 254 9.93 0.27 30.92
C GLY A 254 9.22 1.53 31.46
N ASP A 255 8.99 1.59 32.77
CA ASP A 255 8.18 2.63 33.41
C ASP A 255 8.72 4.06 33.28
N ASN A 256 10.00 4.20 32.93
CA ASN A 256 10.61 5.51 32.72
C ASN A 256 10.29 6.10 31.35
N VAL A 257 9.53 5.43 30.48
CA VAL A 257 9.11 5.98 29.18
C VAL A 257 7.91 6.92 29.34
N PRO A 258 7.85 8.05 28.61
CA PRO A 258 6.66 8.88 28.54
C PRO A 258 5.60 8.20 27.65
N LYS A 259 4.90 7.20 28.20
CA LYS A 259 3.95 6.33 27.49
C LYS A 259 2.88 7.12 26.71
N ASP A 260 2.34 8.20 27.28
CA ASP A 260 1.37 9.08 26.59
C ASP A 260 1.96 9.69 25.31
N LEU A 261 3.20 10.20 25.37
CA LEU A 261 3.89 10.76 24.20
C LEU A 261 4.11 9.70 23.12
N ILE A 262 4.49 8.48 23.52
CA ILE A 262 4.68 7.35 22.60
C ILE A 262 3.34 6.94 21.96
N CYS A 263 2.26 6.85 22.72
CA CYS A 263 0.93 6.55 22.18
C CYS A 263 0.46 7.63 21.19
N ILE A 264 0.70 8.91 21.49
CA ILE A 264 0.42 9.99 20.55
C ILE A 264 1.28 9.88 19.29
N ALA A 265 2.54 9.48 19.40
CA ALA A 265 3.41 9.25 18.26
C ALA A 265 2.92 8.08 17.39
N LEU A 266 2.52 6.95 17.99
CA LEU A 266 1.92 5.82 17.27
C LEU A 266 0.63 6.21 16.53
N LEU A 267 -0.25 6.96 17.20
CA LEU A 267 -1.48 7.47 16.58
C LEU A 267 -1.18 8.34 15.37
N SER A 268 -0.24 9.26 15.52
CA SER A 268 0.12 10.22 14.48
C SER A 268 0.77 9.53 13.27
N LEU A 269 1.73 8.64 13.52
CA LEU A 269 2.62 8.09 12.49
C LEU A 269 2.10 6.78 11.91
N LEU A 270 1.69 5.85 12.76
CA LEU A 270 1.24 4.53 12.35
C LEU A 270 -0.27 4.51 12.11
N GLY A 271 -1.06 4.86 13.14
CA GLY A 271 -2.52 4.72 13.12
C GLY A 271 -3.24 5.60 12.12
N LEU A 272 -2.89 6.89 12.03
CA LEU A 272 -3.57 7.84 11.16
C LEU A 272 -2.89 7.96 9.79
N THR A 273 -1.63 8.42 9.77
CA THR A 273 -0.98 8.75 8.50
C THR A 273 -0.63 7.53 7.67
N SER A 274 -0.18 6.43 8.29
CA SER A 274 0.18 5.21 7.55
C SER A 274 -1.06 4.42 7.12
N THR A 275 -2.05 4.22 7.99
CA THR A 275 -3.35 3.61 7.59
C THR A 275 -3.98 4.33 6.40
N LEU A 276 -4.02 5.67 6.42
CA LEU A 276 -4.59 6.45 5.32
C LEU A 276 -3.76 6.34 4.02
N HIS A 277 -2.45 6.17 4.13
CA HIS A 277 -1.60 5.89 2.97
C HIS A 277 -2.02 4.58 2.28
N TYR A 278 -2.19 3.49 3.02
CA TYR A 278 -2.62 2.20 2.47
C TYR A 278 -4.07 2.22 1.98
N VAL A 279 -4.96 3.02 2.58
CA VAL A 279 -6.28 3.30 1.99
C VAL A 279 -6.11 3.95 0.61
N GLY A 280 -5.17 4.88 0.48
CA GLY A 280 -4.79 5.43 -0.83
C GLY A 280 -4.32 4.36 -1.82
N GLN A 281 -3.48 3.42 -1.39
CA GLN A 281 -3.03 2.31 -2.23
C GLN A 281 -4.20 1.42 -2.70
N ILE A 282 -5.16 1.11 -1.82
CA ILE A 282 -6.40 0.40 -2.19
C ILE A 282 -7.15 1.18 -3.27
N LEU A 283 -7.29 2.49 -3.12
CA LEU A 283 -7.94 3.33 -4.13
C LEU A 283 -7.17 3.33 -5.45
N ASP A 284 -5.84 3.40 -5.39
CA ASP A 284 -4.94 3.42 -6.54
C ASP A 284 -4.89 2.09 -7.29
N PHE A 285 -5.14 0.96 -6.60
CA PHE A 285 -5.13 -0.39 -7.18
C PHE A 285 -6.52 -0.99 -7.44
N SER A 286 -7.59 -0.22 -7.21
CA SER A 286 -8.97 -0.68 -7.39
C SER A 286 -9.68 0.03 -8.55
N PRO A 287 -10.94 -0.28 -8.88
CA PRO A 287 -11.70 0.45 -9.88
C PRO A 287 -11.89 1.95 -9.56
N TYR A 288 -11.67 2.39 -8.31
CA TYR A 288 -11.65 3.82 -7.98
C TYR A 288 -10.41 4.55 -8.51
N SER A 289 -9.38 3.82 -8.95
CA SER A 289 -8.20 4.35 -9.63
C SER A 289 -8.51 4.92 -11.02
N GLN A 290 -9.65 4.55 -11.60
CA GLN A 290 -10.08 4.91 -12.95
C GLN A 290 -10.20 6.43 -13.12
N SER A 291 -10.06 6.88 -14.37
CA SER A 291 -10.28 8.26 -14.83
C SER A 291 -11.65 8.87 -14.47
N ASN A 292 -12.56 8.08 -13.91
CA ASN A 292 -13.95 8.44 -13.70
C ASN A 292 -14.21 8.91 -12.25
N ALA A 293 -13.25 8.72 -11.34
CA ALA A 293 -13.31 9.20 -9.95
C ALA A 293 -12.04 9.97 -9.51
N PRO A 294 -11.49 10.89 -10.33
CA PRO A 294 -10.25 11.58 -9.98
C PRO A 294 -10.43 12.45 -8.73
N TYR A 295 -11.65 12.92 -8.45
CA TYR A 295 -11.99 13.66 -7.24
C TYR A 295 -11.85 12.82 -5.96
N THR A 296 -12.29 11.55 -5.96
CA THR A 296 -12.17 10.68 -4.78
C THR A 296 -10.70 10.44 -4.42
N ARG A 297 -9.86 10.17 -5.42
CA ARG A 297 -8.41 10.01 -5.23
C ARG A 297 -7.75 11.31 -4.79
N LEU A 298 -8.12 12.43 -5.42
CA LEU A 298 -7.64 13.75 -5.05
C LEU A 298 -7.97 14.06 -3.59
N CYS A 299 -9.22 13.85 -3.16
CA CYS A 299 -9.63 14.05 -1.77
C CYS A 299 -8.80 13.20 -0.80
N ASN A 300 -8.61 11.91 -1.11
CA ASN A 300 -7.78 11.03 -0.28
C ASN A 300 -6.33 11.51 -0.20
N HIS A 301 -5.71 11.86 -1.34
CA HIS A 301 -4.33 12.33 -1.35
C HIS A 301 -4.16 13.70 -0.69
N ILE A 302 -5.12 14.62 -0.81
CA ILE A 302 -5.12 15.90 -0.09
C ILE A 302 -5.23 15.65 1.42
N LEU A 303 -6.15 14.77 1.85
CA LEU A 303 -6.31 14.44 3.26
C LEU A 303 -5.03 13.79 3.80
N CYS A 304 -4.49 12.81 3.10
CA CYS A 304 -3.24 12.17 3.48
C CYS A 304 -2.10 13.17 3.53
N LEU A 305 -1.90 13.98 2.48
CA LEU A 305 -0.86 15.01 2.43
C LEU A 305 -0.99 16.00 3.59
N SER A 306 -2.20 16.45 3.90
CA SER A 306 -2.45 17.39 5.01
C SER A 306 -2.07 16.77 6.36
N LEU A 307 -2.47 15.52 6.60
CA LEU A 307 -2.10 14.80 7.82
C LEU A 307 -0.59 14.50 7.87
N GLN A 308 0.04 14.19 6.75
CA GLN A 308 1.49 13.96 6.65
C GLN A 308 2.27 15.24 6.97
N ILE A 309 1.89 16.38 6.39
CA ILE A 309 2.51 17.69 6.69
C ILE A 309 2.35 18.03 8.17
N PHE A 310 1.16 17.83 8.73
CA PHE A 310 0.91 18.13 10.13
C PHE A 310 1.65 17.18 11.07
N PHE A 311 1.37 15.88 11.01
CA PHE A 311 1.90 14.90 11.96
C PHE A 311 3.36 14.55 11.73
N ARG A 312 3.79 14.42 10.47
CA ARG A 312 5.16 14.00 10.10
C ARG A 312 6.09 15.17 9.78
N GLY A 313 5.56 16.39 9.67
CA GLY A 313 6.33 17.63 9.51
C GLY A 313 6.30 18.48 10.79
N ILE A 314 5.18 19.16 11.04
CA ILE A 314 5.09 20.18 12.10
C ILE A 314 5.12 19.54 13.50
N TYR A 315 4.19 18.64 13.79
CA TYR A 315 4.07 17.99 15.08
C TYR A 315 5.22 17.02 15.36
N TRP A 316 5.83 16.48 14.30
CA TRP A 316 7.03 15.64 14.39
C TRP A 316 8.18 16.36 15.09
N ILE A 317 8.39 17.67 14.84
CA ILE A 317 9.42 18.46 15.53
C ILE A 317 9.22 18.41 17.05
N ARG A 318 7.96 18.51 17.50
CA ARG A 318 7.62 18.42 18.92
C ARG A 318 7.87 17.02 19.47
N ILE A 319 7.46 15.96 18.76
CA ILE A 319 7.72 14.57 19.17
C ILE A 319 9.23 14.34 19.30
N VAL A 320 10.02 14.76 18.31
CA VAL A 320 11.49 14.62 18.32
C VAL A 320 12.09 15.35 19.51
N TYR A 321 11.72 16.62 19.71
CA TYR A 321 12.23 17.42 20.82
C TYR A 321 11.91 16.78 22.17
N LEU A 322 10.64 16.44 22.43
CA LEU A 322 10.22 15.88 23.72
C LEU A 322 10.87 14.52 23.99
N SER A 323 10.96 13.66 22.98
CA SER A 323 11.61 12.34 23.13
C SER A 323 13.10 12.47 23.39
N LEU A 324 13.80 13.40 22.72
CA LEU A 324 15.22 13.63 22.94
C LEU A 324 15.50 14.23 24.32
N MET A 325 14.73 15.24 24.73
CA MET A 325 14.88 15.85 26.05
C MET A 325 14.63 14.82 27.15
N HIS A 326 13.56 14.03 27.02
CA HIS A 326 13.28 12.93 27.95
C HIS A 326 14.45 11.95 28.05
N CYS A 327 14.99 11.52 26.91
CA CYS A 327 16.14 10.61 26.89
C CYS A 327 17.41 11.23 27.47
N LEU A 328 17.66 12.51 27.22
CA LEU A 328 18.81 13.22 27.78
C LEU A 328 18.73 13.31 29.30
N GLU A 329 17.56 13.69 29.82
CA GLU A 329 17.32 13.91 31.25
C GLU A 329 17.30 12.59 32.04
N THR A 330 16.71 11.54 31.46
CA THR A 330 16.43 10.29 32.19
C THR A 330 17.48 9.20 31.93
N HIS A 331 18.09 9.18 30.73
CA HIS A 331 18.92 8.06 30.26
C HIS A 331 20.30 8.48 29.74
N GLY A 332 20.62 9.78 29.80
CA GLY A 332 21.91 10.33 29.43
C GLY A 332 22.15 10.51 27.93
N THR A 333 23.31 11.08 27.62
CA THR A 333 23.70 11.54 26.27
C THR A 333 23.82 10.42 25.25
N GLY A 334 24.29 9.24 25.65
CA GLY A 334 24.44 8.08 24.76
C GLY A 334 23.10 7.64 24.16
N THR A 335 22.12 7.38 25.01
CA THR A 335 20.76 6.96 24.60
C THR A 335 20.09 8.02 23.72
N ALA A 336 20.19 9.29 24.11
CA ALA A 336 19.65 10.39 23.31
C ALA A 336 20.31 10.52 21.94
N THR A 337 21.62 10.28 21.84
CA THR A 337 22.35 10.31 20.56
C THR A 337 21.88 9.20 19.63
N VAL A 338 21.73 7.97 20.14
CA VAL A 338 21.18 6.85 19.36
C VAL A 338 19.77 7.19 18.87
N LEU A 339 18.90 7.68 19.76
CA LEU A 339 17.55 8.08 19.39
C LEU A 339 17.56 9.19 18.32
N ALA A 340 18.44 10.19 18.42
CA ALA A 340 18.55 11.27 17.45
C ALA A 340 18.89 10.75 16.05
N ILE A 341 19.83 9.80 15.95
CA ILE A 341 20.20 9.15 14.68
C ILE A 341 18.99 8.43 14.08
N VAL A 342 18.27 7.65 14.89
CA VAL A 342 17.11 6.88 14.41
C VAL A 342 15.96 7.81 13.98
N LEU A 343 15.68 8.87 14.74
CA LEU A 343 14.67 9.88 14.39
C LEU A 343 15.05 10.67 13.12
N LEU A 344 16.35 10.89 12.87
CA LEU A 344 16.82 11.48 11.62
C LEU A 344 16.53 10.56 10.42
N MET A 345 16.76 9.25 10.57
CA MET A 345 16.44 8.27 9.53
C MET A 345 14.93 8.24 9.23
N PHE A 346 14.09 8.28 10.26
CA PHE A 346 12.62 8.44 10.10
C PHE A 346 12.23 9.73 9.39
N SER A 347 12.94 10.84 9.68
CA SER A 347 12.68 12.12 9.04
C SER A 347 12.96 12.07 7.54
N LEU A 348 14.01 11.37 7.10
CA LEU A 348 14.30 11.14 5.69
C LEU A 348 13.18 10.33 5.00
N PHE A 349 12.70 9.27 5.66
CA PHE A 349 11.56 8.49 5.18
C PHE A 349 10.29 9.34 5.04
N ASN A 350 9.99 10.18 6.04
CA ASN A 350 8.83 11.08 6.01
C ASN A 350 8.88 12.06 4.84
N VAL A 351 10.07 12.57 4.48
CA VAL A 351 10.25 13.44 3.32
C VAL A 351 9.87 12.75 2.01
N ASP A 352 10.28 11.49 1.83
CA ASP A 352 9.96 10.73 0.61
C ASP A 352 8.45 10.43 0.52
N PHE A 353 7.81 10.13 1.64
CA PHE A 353 6.35 9.95 1.72
C PHE A 353 5.56 11.23 1.38
N VAL A 354 5.99 12.38 1.90
CA VAL A 354 5.37 13.68 1.58
C VAL A 354 5.53 13.97 0.07
N LYS A 355 6.74 13.78 -0.49
CA LYS A 355 6.99 13.96 -1.92
C LYS A 355 6.13 13.06 -2.79
N PHE A 356 5.91 11.82 -2.38
CA PHE A 356 5.02 10.89 -3.07
C PHE A 356 3.59 11.45 -3.13
N HIS A 357 3.03 11.89 -1.99
CA HIS A 357 1.66 12.40 -1.94
C HIS A 357 1.49 13.76 -2.64
N VAL A 358 2.52 14.62 -2.66
CA VAL A 358 2.53 15.83 -3.50
C VAL A 358 2.40 15.44 -4.97
N LYS A 359 3.26 14.55 -5.48
CA LYS A 359 3.20 14.10 -6.88
C LYS A 359 1.89 13.42 -7.24
N ALA A 360 1.34 12.61 -6.34
CA ALA A 360 0.04 11.95 -6.56
C ALA A 360 -1.10 12.97 -6.64
N THR A 361 -1.09 13.99 -5.77
CA THR A 361 -2.06 15.09 -5.76
C THR A 361 -1.96 15.92 -7.04
N GLU A 362 -0.75 16.34 -7.44
CA GLU A 362 -0.49 17.06 -8.69
C GLU A 362 -0.96 16.26 -9.91
N GLY A 363 -0.64 14.96 -9.92
CA GLY A 363 -1.09 14.05 -10.96
C GLY A 363 -2.62 14.05 -11.07
N CYS A 364 -3.34 13.96 -9.96
CA CYS A 364 -4.81 13.92 -9.95
C CYS A 364 -5.38 15.23 -10.48
N TRP A 365 -4.80 16.36 -10.07
CA TRP A 365 -5.21 17.69 -10.53
C TRP A 365 -5.01 17.87 -12.04
N MET A 366 -3.84 17.46 -12.55
CA MET A 366 -3.55 17.51 -13.99
C MET A 366 -4.57 16.69 -14.79
N LYS A 367 -4.94 15.51 -14.28
CA LYS A 367 -5.93 14.65 -14.92
C LYS A 367 -7.31 15.30 -14.98
N ILE A 368 -7.79 15.86 -13.87
CA ILE A 368 -9.06 16.60 -13.80
C ILE A 368 -9.08 17.72 -14.84
N ARG A 369 -8.01 18.54 -14.88
CA ARG A 369 -7.89 19.65 -15.83
C ARG A 369 -7.93 19.17 -17.29
N GLN A 370 -7.24 18.07 -17.61
CA GLN A 370 -7.26 17.50 -18.95
C GLN A 370 -8.66 17.03 -19.35
N ASP A 371 -9.38 16.39 -18.44
CA ASP A 371 -10.74 15.89 -18.70
C ASP A 371 -11.75 17.03 -18.86
N GLU A 372 -11.61 18.12 -18.07
CA GLU A 372 -12.40 19.34 -18.26
C GLU A 372 -12.11 20.02 -19.61
N LEU A 373 -10.84 20.18 -19.97
CA LEU A 373 -10.47 20.79 -21.25
C LEU A 373 -11.01 19.99 -22.45
N ARG A 374 -10.97 18.66 -22.39
CA ARG A 374 -11.60 17.79 -23.41
C ARG A 374 -13.12 17.97 -23.47
N LYS A 375 -13.79 18.05 -22.31
CA LYS A 375 -15.24 18.27 -22.23
C LYS A 375 -15.66 19.58 -22.91
N TYR A 376 -14.82 20.61 -22.86
CA TYR A 376 -15.09 21.92 -23.47
C TYR A 376 -14.43 22.11 -24.85
N GLY A 377 -13.92 21.06 -25.48
CA GLY A 377 -13.33 21.12 -26.84
C GLY A 377 -12.08 21.99 -26.94
N LYS A 378 -11.33 22.15 -25.84
CA LYS A 378 -10.09 22.95 -25.77
C LYS A 378 -8.82 22.11 -25.93
N LEU A 379 -8.96 20.82 -26.21
CA LEU A 379 -7.89 19.83 -26.42
C LEU A 379 -8.30 18.81 -27.47
#